data_AF-A0A6P6UXU6-F1
#
_entry.id   AF-A0A6P6UXU6-F1
#
_cell.length_a   1.000
_cell.length_b   1.000
_cell.length_c   1.000
_cell.angle_alpha   90.00
_cell.angle_beta   90.00
_cell.angle_gamma   90.00
#
_symmetry.space_group_name_H-M   'P 1'
#
loop_
_entity.id
_entity.type
_entity.pdbx_description
1 polymer ?
#
loop_
_entity_poly.entity_id
_entity_poly.type
_entity_poly.pdbx_seq_one_letter_code
_entity_poly.pdbx_strand_id
1 'polypeptide(L)'
;MGIQKEEDIAAYTIKAADDLRTLNKSLYITPPANTLSYNEIVSLWEKKIGKTLEKTYVPGDEVLKKIQEASMPLKLLLSLAYTFFVKGEIANFEIKASFGMEATELYPDVKYTTLDEYLSQFVSN
;
A
#
# COMPACT_ATOMS: atom_id res chain seq x y z
N MET A 1 3.03 -0.85 -3.29
CA MET A 1 2.19 0.05 -2.48
C MET A 1 0.76 -0.42 -2.58
N GLY A 2 0.31 -1.14 -1.55
CA GLY A 2 -1.10 -1.53 -1.44
C GLY A 2 -1.91 -0.42 -0.80
N ILE A 3 -2.63 0.36 -1.60
CA ILE A 3 -3.77 1.11 -1.05
C ILE A 3 -4.88 0.07 -0.87
N GLN A 4 -5.20 -0.22 0.38
CA GLN A 4 -6.35 -1.04 0.73
C GLN A 4 -7.45 -0.10 1.15
N LYS A 5 -8.64 -0.30 0.59
CA LYS A 5 -9.82 0.41 1.04
C LYS A 5 -10.11 0.00 2.49
N GLU A 6 -10.44 0.96 3.33
CA GLU A 6 -10.55 0.78 4.78
C GLU A 6 -11.60 -0.29 5.15
N GLU A 7 -12.69 -0.38 4.40
CA GLU A 7 -13.72 -1.39 4.58
C GLU A 7 -13.22 -2.82 4.30
N ASP A 8 -12.29 -2.99 3.35
CA ASP A 8 -11.70 -4.30 3.05
C ASP A 8 -10.77 -4.73 4.19
N ILE A 9 -9.98 -3.79 4.74
CA ILE A 9 -9.16 -4.02 5.94
C ILE A 9 -10.04 -4.49 7.09
N ALA A 10 -11.17 -3.83 7.32
CA ALA A 10 -12.12 -4.20 8.36
C ALA A 10 -12.71 -5.61 8.13
N ALA A 11 -13.07 -5.95 6.89
CA ALA A 11 -13.61 -7.27 6.55
C ALA A 11 -12.61 -8.41 6.85
N TYR A 12 -11.35 -8.26 6.43
CA TYR A 12 -10.29 -9.22 6.75
C TYR A 12 -10.04 -9.30 8.26
N THR A 13 -10.02 -8.16 8.95
CA THR A 13 -9.79 -8.08 10.39
C THR A 13 -10.87 -8.85 11.17
N ILE A 14 -12.14 -8.67 10.84
CA ILE A 14 -13.26 -9.35 11.50
C ILE A 14 -13.18 -10.86 11.26
N LYS A 15 -12.89 -11.29 10.02
CA LYS A 15 -12.73 -12.72 9.71
C LYS A 15 -11.58 -13.37 10.48
N ALA A 16 -10.51 -12.62 10.69
CA ALA A 16 -9.33 -13.09 11.41
C ALA A 16 -9.49 -13.13 12.93
N ALA A 17 -10.40 -12.34 13.51
CA ALA A 17 -10.51 -12.17 14.95
C ALA A 17 -10.81 -13.47 15.71
N ASP A 18 -11.67 -14.33 15.15
CA ASP A 18 -12.12 -15.58 15.77
C ASP A 18 -11.58 -16.84 15.06
N ASP A 19 -10.69 -16.68 14.08
CA ASP A 19 -10.11 -17.79 13.33
C ASP A 19 -8.89 -18.36 14.05
N LEU A 20 -8.98 -19.60 14.53
CA LEU A 20 -7.87 -20.25 15.23
C LEU A 20 -6.58 -20.35 14.39
N ARG A 21 -6.66 -20.26 13.06
CA ARG A 21 -5.47 -20.25 12.18
C ARG A 21 -4.62 -19.01 12.37
N THR A 22 -5.21 -17.88 12.77
CA THR A 22 -4.52 -16.59 12.95
C THR A 22 -4.02 -16.37 14.39
N LEU A 23 -4.32 -17.30 15.31
CA LEU A 23 -3.92 -17.21 16.72
C LEU A 23 -2.40 -17.05 16.85
N ASN A 24 -1.96 -15.97 17.49
CA ASN A 24 -0.56 -15.60 17.66
C ASN A 24 0.22 -15.46 16.33
N LYS A 25 -0.46 -15.00 15.27
CA LYS A 25 0.14 -14.71 13.95
C LYS A 25 -0.05 -13.24 13.57
N SER A 26 0.86 -12.76 12.74
CA SER A 26 0.68 -11.52 11.98
C SER A 26 -0.08 -11.81 10.69
N LEU A 27 -1.20 -11.13 10.50
CA LEU A 27 -1.94 -11.18 9.24
C LEU A 27 -1.48 -10.03 8.34
N TYR A 28 -1.01 -10.37 7.15
CA TYR A 28 -0.61 -9.44 6.10
C TYR A 28 -1.73 -9.32 5.08
N ILE A 29 -2.03 -8.08 4.67
CA ILE A 29 -3.05 -7.80 3.64
C ILE A 29 -2.32 -7.24 2.43
N THR A 30 -1.95 -8.12 1.51
CA THR A 30 -1.19 -7.78 0.31
C THR A 30 -1.88 -8.32 -0.95
N PRO A 31 -3.10 -7.83 -1.28
CA PRO A 31 -3.79 -8.29 -2.47
C PRO A 31 -2.95 -8.07 -3.73
N PRO A 32 -2.84 -9.08 -4.60
CA PRO A 32 -2.02 -8.99 -5.81
C PRO A 32 -2.36 -7.79 -6.69
N ALA A 33 -3.65 -7.48 -6.90
CA ALA A 33 -4.06 -6.38 -7.78
C ALA A 33 -3.77 -4.98 -7.21
N ASN A 34 -3.46 -4.88 -5.91
CA ASN A 34 -3.09 -3.62 -5.26
C ASN A 34 -1.59 -3.53 -5.00
N THR A 35 -0.79 -4.56 -5.36
CA THR A 35 0.66 -4.55 -5.12
C THR A 35 1.40 -3.93 -6.30
N LEU A 36 1.45 -2.60 -6.33
CA LEU A 36 2.02 -1.83 -7.45
C LEU A 36 3.13 -0.87 -6.99
N SER A 37 4.13 -0.65 -7.83
CA SER A 37 5.10 0.44 -7.67
C SER A 37 4.42 1.80 -7.88
N TYR A 38 5.01 2.88 -7.35
CA TYR A 38 4.44 4.22 -7.53
C TYR A 38 4.37 4.63 -9.02
N ASN A 39 5.33 4.19 -9.84
CA ASN A 39 5.32 4.43 -11.28
C ASN A 39 4.14 3.73 -11.97
N GLU A 40 3.79 2.52 -11.54
CA GLU A 40 2.60 1.81 -12.05
C GLU A 40 1.31 2.50 -11.62
N ILE A 41 1.23 2.99 -10.37
CA ILE A 41 0.09 3.80 -9.89
C ILE A 41 -0.07 5.06 -10.74
N VAL A 42 1.01 5.79 -11.00
CA VAL A 42 0.99 6.99 -11.86
C VAL A 42 0.57 6.63 -13.27
N SER A 43 1.10 5.55 -13.85
CA SER A 43 0.73 5.10 -15.20
C SER A 43 -0.76 4.71 -15.29
N LEU A 44 -1.29 4.05 -14.26
CA LEU A 44 -2.69 3.71 -14.14
C LEU A 44 -3.56 4.98 -14.07
N TRP A 45 -3.12 5.97 -13.30
CA TRP A 45 -3.82 7.24 -13.17
C TRP A 45 -3.80 8.05 -14.47
N GLU A 46 -2.66 8.17 -15.15
CA GLU A 46 -2.51 8.83 -16.45
C GLU A 46 -3.45 8.24 -17.50
N LYS A 47 -3.56 6.90 -17.53
CA LYS A 47 -4.51 6.18 -18.39
C LYS A 47 -5.96 6.58 -18.09
N LYS A 48 -6.34 6.72 -16.82
CA LYS A 48 -7.71 7.09 -16.42
C LYS A 48 -8.05 8.54 -16.77
N ILE A 49 -7.13 9.47 -16.58
CA ILE A 49 -7.37 10.90 -16.86
C ILE A 49 -7.10 11.29 -18.32
N GLY A 50 -6.56 10.38 -19.13
CA GLY A 50 -6.23 10.61 -20.54
C GLY A 50 -5.13 11.67 -20.75
N LYS A 51 -4.26 11.87 -19.75
CA LYS A 51 -3.22 12.91 -19.76
C LYS A 51 -1.93 12.38 -19.15
N THR A 52 -0.81 12.77 -19.75
CA THR A 52 0.52 12.55 -19.17
C THR A 52 0.83 13.64 -18.16
N LEU A 53 1.21 13.24 -16.96
CA LEU A 53 1.68 14.10 -15.89
C LEU A 53 3.18 14.39 -16.06
N GLU A 54 3.57 15.61 -15.71
CA GLU A 54 4.97 15.96 -15.50
C GLU A 54 5.49 15.21 -14.27
N LYS A 55 6.67 14.59 -14.39
CA LYS A 55 7.26 13.75 -13.35
C LYS A 55 8.59 14.33 -12.91
N THR A 56 8.72 14.60 -11.62
CA THR A 56 10.00 14.96 -10.99
C THR A 56 10.47 13.80 -10.12
N TYR A 57 11.65 13.28 -10.43
CA TYR A 57 12.27 12.22 -9.63
C TYR A 57 13.19 12.83 -8.59
N VAL A 58 12.98 12.47 -7.32
CA VAL A 58 13.78 12.94 -6.19
C VAL A 58 14.61 11.76 -5.65
N PRO A 59 15.96 11.84 -5.67
CA PRO A 59 16.81 10.80 -5.12
C PRO A 59 16.61 10.61 -3.61
N GLY A 60 16.81 9.37 -3.13
CA GLY A 60 16.64 9.03 -1.71
C GLY A 60 17.47 9.90 -0.77
N ASP A 61 18.73 10.18 -1.12
CA ASP A 61 19.63 11.02 -0.32
C ASP A 61 19.12 12.47 -0.17
N GLU A 62 18.46 12.99 -1.22
CA GLU A 62 17.84 14.32 -1.17
C GLU A 62 16.63 14.32 -0.21
N VAL A 63 15.84 13.25 -0.21
CA VAL A 63 14.74 13.08 0.76
C VAL A 63 15.27 13.00 2.19
N LEU A 64 16.37 12.27 2.44
CA LEU A 64 17.01 12.21 3.75
C LEU A 64 17.47 13.57 4.25
N LYS A 65 18.07 14.39 3.37
CA LYS A 65 18.45 15.76 3.70
C LYS A 65 17.23 16.60 4.10
N LYS A 66 16.15 16.53 3.32
CA LYS A 66 14.88 17.22 3.62
C LYS A 66 14.28 16.77 4.97
N ILE A 67 14.41 15.49 5.35
CA ILE A 67 13.98 14.98 6.67
C ILE A 67 14.80 15.62 7.80
N GLN A 68 16.11 15.77 7.62
CA GLN A 68 16.98 16.37 8.64
C GLN A 68 16.66 17.85 8.88
N GLU A 69 16.33 18.58 7.82
CA GLU A 69 16.03 20.02 7.85
C GLU A 69 14.58 20.33 8.29
N ALA A 70 13.65 19.39 8.12
CA ALA A 70 12.24 19.59 8.45
C ALA A 70 11.95 19.57 9.96
N SER A 71 10.92 20.33 10.37
CA SER A 71 10.31 20.26 11.70
C SER A 71 9.02 19.42 11.68
N MET A 72 8.47 19.13 12.86
CA MET A 72 7.18 18.45 12.97
C MET A 72 6.04 19.38 12.53
N PRO A 73 5.01 18.86 11.80
CA PRO A 73 4.77 17.44 11.47
C PRO A 73 5.41 16.96 10.16
N LEU A 74 5.98 17.86 9.35
CA LEU A 74 6.51 17.53 8.02
C LEU A 74 7.60 16.46 8.05
N LYS A 75 8.48 16.51 9.05
CA LYS A 75 9.54 15.52 9.25
C LYS A 75 9.01 14.09 9.33
N LEU A 76 7.88 13.88 10.01
CA LEU A 76 7.23 12.58 10.12
C LEU A 76 6.70 12.12 8.76
N LEU A 77 6.00 13.01 8.03
CA LEU A 77 5.48 12.69 6.70
C LEU A 77 6.58 12.32 5.70
N LEU A 78 7.68 13.07 5.69
CA LEU A 78 8.83 12.78 4.82
C LEU A 78 9.52 11.46 5.21
N SER A 79 9.60 11.17 6.52
CA SER A 79 10.17 9.92 7.01
C SER A 79 9.33 8.71 6.60
N LEU A 80 8.01 8.80 6.72
CA LEU A 80 7.08 7.77 6.23
C LEU A 80 7.19 7.59 4.72
N ALA A 81 7.22 8.70 3.96
CA ALA A 81 7.40 8.65 2.52
C ALA A 81 8.71 7.98 2.12
N TYR A 82 9.82 8.31 2.77
CA TYR A 82 11.12 7.66 2.53
C TYR A 82 11.06 6.14 2.78
N THR A 83 10.49 5.73 3.92
CA THR A 83 10.32 4.33 4.27
C THR A 83 9.49 3.55 3.24
N PHE A 84 8.38 4.14 2.76
CA PHE A 84 7.47 3.45 1.84
C PHE A 84 7.91 3.50 0.39
N PHE A 85 8.37 4.65 -0.10
CA PHE A 85 8.64 4.88 -1.53
C PHE A 85 10.10 4.67 -1.92
N VAL A 86 11.05 4.84 -1.00
CA VAL A 86 12.48 4.68 -1.30
C VAL A 86 12.99 3.33 -0.81
N LYS A 87 12.75 3.00 0.47
CA LYS A 87 13.17 1.70 1.00
C LYS A 87 12.24 0.54 0.62
N GLY A 88 10.98 0.82 0.33
CA GLY A 88 9.98 -0.19 -0.03
C GLY A 88 9.60 -1.12 1.12
N GLU A 89 9.66 -0.67 2.38
CA GLU A 89 9.48 -1.55 3.56
C GLU A 89 8.09 -2.25 3.63
N ILE A 90 7.10 -1.79 2.86
CA ILE A 90 5.76 -2.41 2.75
C ILE A 90 5.66 -3.55 1.73
N ALA A 91 6.71 -3.82 0.95
CA ALA A 91 6.73 -4.89 -0.05
C ALA A 91 8.07 -5.66 -0.10
N ASN A 92 9.11 -5.16 0.57
CA ASN A 92 10.43 -5.77 0.60
C ASN A 92 10.59 -6.73 1.80
N PHE A 93 9.66 -7.66 1.96
CA PHE A 93 9.73 -8.68 3.01
C PHE A 93 9.10 -10.00 2.54
N GLU A 94 9.57 -11.09 3.14
CA GLU A 94 8.99 -12.42 2.96
C GLU A 94 8.07 -12.74 4.13
N ILE A 95 6.83 -13.16 3.84
CA ILE A 95 5.90 -13.65 4.85
C ILE A 95 6.35 -15.05 5.26
N LYS A 96 6.98 -15.16 6.43
CA LYS A 96 7.40 -16.45 6.97
C LYS A 96 6.19 -17.18 7.54
N ALA A 97 5.88 -18.37 7.02
CA ALA A 97 4.76 -19.20 7.47
C ALA A 97 4.76 -19.51 8.99
N SER A 98 5.91 -19.43 9.65
CA SER A 98 6.03 -19.65 11.10
C SER A 98 5.32 -18.59 11.94
N PHE A 99 5.14 -17.36 11.45
CA PHE A 99 4.49 -16.28 12.20
C PHE A 99 3.59 -15.36 11.36
N GLY A 100 3.59 -15.50 10.03
CA GLY A 100 2.83 -14.67 9.11
C GLY A 100 1.84 -15.46 8.26
N MET A 101 0.71 -14.84 7.94
CA MET A 101 -0.28 -15.35 7.00
C MET A 101 -0.71 -14.24 6.05
N GLU A 102 -1.04 -14.58 4.80
CA GLU A 102 -1.59 -13.62 3.83
C GLU A 102 -3.13 -13.72 3.81
N ALA A 103 -3.80 -12.57 3.92
CA ALA A 103 -5.24 -12.50 4.13
C ALA A 103 -6.06 -12.91 2.89
N THR A 104 -5.61 -12.57 1.70
CA THR A 104 -6.29 -12.92 0.44
C THR A 104 -6.20 -14.41 0.11
N GLU A 105 -5.13 -15.08 0.55
CA GLU A 105 -5.01 -16.54 0.51
C GLU A 105 -5.90 -17.21 1.55
N LEU A 106 -5.97 -16.65 2.77
CA LEU A 106 -6.71 -17.23 3.88
C LEU A 106 -8.23 -17.05 3.76
N TYR A 107 -8.65 -15.95 3.13
CA TYR A 107 -10.04 -15.54 2.96
C TYR A 107 -10.33 -15.14 1.50
N PRO A 108 -10.25 -16.09 0.54
CA PRO A 108 -10.43 -15.81 -0.88
C PRO A 108 -11.87 -15.39 -1.25
N ASP A 109 -12.82 -15.54 -0.32
CA ASP A 109 -14.20 -15.12 -0.48
C ASP A 109 -14.41 -13.62 -0.26
N VAL A 110 -13.45 -12.91 0.37
CA VAL A 110 -13.48 -11.46 0.50
C VAL A 110 -13.14 -10.82 -0.83
N LYS A 111 -14.13 -10.14 -1.42
CA LYS A 111 -13.91 -9.32 -2.61
C LYS A 111 -13.37 -7.97 -2.19
N TYR A 112 -12.06 -7.80 -2.30
CA TYR A 112 -11.42 -6.52 -2.05
C TYR A 112 -11.57 -5.58 -3.25
N THR A 113 -11.56 -4.28 -2.97
CA THR A 113 -11.56 -3.21 -3.96
C THR A 113 -10.17 -3.10 -4.58
N THR A 114 -10.10 -3.22 -5.90
CA THR A 114 -8.83 -3.05 -6.63
C THR A 114 -8.44 -1.58 -6.69
N LEU A 115 -7.15 -1.28 -6.88
CA LEU A 115 -6.69 0.09 -7.05
C LEU A 115 -7.32 0.76 -8.29
N ASP A 116 -7.57 -0.02 -9.35
CA ASP A 116 -8.26 0.48 -10.54
C ASP A 116 -9.69 0.94 -10.22
N GLU A 117 -10.46 0.13 -9.48
CA GLU A 117 -11.81 0.48 -9.05
C GLU A 117 -11.80 1.67 -8.09
N TYR A 118 -10.86 1.71 -7.15
CA TYR A 118 -10.71 2.82 -6.21
C TYR A 118 -10.44 4.14 -6.94
N LEU A 119 -9.46 4.16 -7.85
CA LEU A 119 -9.11 5.37 -8.61
C LEU A 119 -10.24 5.80 -9.55
N SER A 120 -11.07 4.88 -10.02
CA SER A 120 -12.20 5.21 -10.89
C SER A 120 -13.23 6.14 -10.22
N GLN A 121 -13.28 6.18 -8.89
CA GLN A 121 -14.20 7.05 -8.15
C GLN A 121 -13.84 8.54 -8.26
N PHE A 122 -12.60 8.86 -8.65
CA PHE A 122 -12.09 10.23 -8.74
C PHE A 122 -12.13 10.81 -10.15
N VAL A 123 -12.50 10.00 -11.15
CA VAL A 123 -12.73 10.46 -12.52
C VAL A 123 -14.24 10.48 -12.75
N SER A 124 -14.78 11.66 -13.06
CA SER A 124 -16.17 11.77 -13.52
C SER A 124 -16.26 11.24 -14.95
N ASN A 125 -17.29 10.43 -15.23
CA ASN A 125 -17.65 10.04 -16.61
C ASN A 125 -17.93 11.27 -17.48
#